data_AF-W2SQW3-F1
#
_entry.id   AF-W2SQW3-F1
#
_cell.length_a   1.000
_cell.length_b   1.000
_cell.length_c   1.000
_cell.angle_alpha   90.00
_cell.angle_beta   90.00
_cell.angle_gamma   90.00
#
_symmetry.space_group_name_H-M   'P 1'
#
loop_
_entity.id
_entity.type
_entity.pdbx_description
1 polymer ?
#
loop_
_entity_poly.entity_id
_entity_poly.type
_entity_poly.pdbx_seq_one_letter_code
_entity_poly.pdbx_strand_id
1 'polypeptide(L)'
;MSADASCAVVLITMGVLLGRLTPVQFLLLAFFETSISVLVDHIVVNILHVNDGGRSLVVHAFGAYFGLAAALVGKKKNVMEMDEQGSIHHSDLFSMIGTSIIQ
;
A
#
# COMPACT_ATOMS: atom_id res chain seq x y z
N MET A 1 -10.10 3.70 13.26
CA MET A 1 -9.02 2.89 12.66
C MET A 1 -8.07 2.37 13.73
N SER A 2 -7.74 1.08 13.75
CA SER A 2 -6.70 0.50 14.65
C SER A 2 -5.28 0.61 14.06
N ALA A 3 -4.25 0.16 14.78
CA ALA A 3 -2.86 0.26 14.33
C ALA A 3 -2.50 -0.81 13.29
N ASP A 4 -2.87 -2.07 13.54
CA ASP A 4 -2.81 -3.22 12.60
C ASP A 4 -3.45 -2.87 11.25
N ALA A 5 -4.61 -2.24 11.37
CA ALA A 5 -5.42 -1.68 10.31
C ALA A 5 -4.73 -0.66 9.43
N SER A 6 -3.95 0.23 10.04
CA SER A 6 -3.20 1.28 9.33
C SER A 6 -1.93 0.72 8.72
N CYS A 7 -1.30 -0.25 9.40
CA CYS A 7 -0.18 -1.01 8.86
C CYS A 7 -0.56 -1.72 7.55
N ALA A 8 -1.74 -2.34 7.49
CA ALA A 8 -2.23 -2.99 6.27
C ALA A 8 -2.32 -2.02 5.07
N VAL A 9 -2.78 -0.78 5.29
CA VAL A 9 -2.84 0.26 4.25
C VAL A 9 -1.45 0.54 3.69
N VAL A 10 -0.48 0.78 4.59
CA VAL A 10 0.90 1.07 4.22
C VAL A 10 1.54 -0.09 3.47
N LEU A 11 1.27 -1.34 3.87
CA LEU A 11 1.79 -2.53 3.20
C LEU A 11 1.21 -2.71 1.78
N ILE A 12 -0.07 -2.39 1.57
CA ILE A 12 -0.69 -2.42 0.23
C ILE A 12 -0.03 -1.38 -0.67
N THR A 13 0.13 -0.16 -0.18
CA THR A 13 0.83 0.92 -0.90
C THR A 13 2.28 0.57 -1.19
N MET A 14 2.98 -0.04 -0.24
CA MET A 14 4.35 -0.53 -0.42
C MET A 14 4.43 -1.57 -1.52
N GLY A 15 3.45 -2.47 -1.63
CA GLY A 15 3.34 -3.43 -2.72
C GLY A 15 3.26 -2.76 -4.11
N VAL A 16 2.53 -1.66 -4.23
CA VAL A 16 2.42 -0.88 -5.48
C VAL A 16 3.75 -0.18 -5.85
N LEU A 17 4.52 0.24 -4.85
CA LEU A 17 5.75 1.02 -5.00
C LEU A 17 7.03 0.18 -4.90
N LEU A 18 6.90 -1.14 -4.83
CA LEU A 18 8.00 -2.06 -4.59
C LEU A 18 9.06 -1.93 -5.71
N GLY A 19 10.34 -1.83 -5.31
CA GLY A 19 11.45 -1.61 -6.25
C GLY A 19 11.58 -0.19 -6.80
N ARG A 20 10.74 0.78 -6.39
CA ARG A 20 10.82 2.18 -6.86
C ARG A 20 11.23 3.20 -5.80
N LEU A 21 11.04 2.90 -4.51
CA LEU A 21 11.39 3.79 -3.40
C LEU A 21 12.45 3.17 -2.47
N THR A 22 13.21 4.04 -1.82
CA THR A 22 14.16 3.66 -0.77
C THR A 22 13.46 3.42 0.58
N PRO A 23 14.07 2.68 1.54
CA PRO A 23 13.47 2.43 2.85
C PRO A 23 13.10 3.71 3.63
N VAL A 24 13.91 4.77 3.52
CA VAL A 24 13.63 6.07 4.17
C VAL A 24 12.43 6.76 3.52
N GLN A 25 12.27 6.67 2.20
CA GLN A 25 11.09 7.19 1.50
C GLN A 25 9.83 6.44 1.91
N PHE A 26 9.90 5.12 2.12
CA PHE A 26 8.78 4.36 2.69
C PHE A 26 8.43 4.80 4.11
N LEU A 27 9.41 5.11 4.96
CA LEU A 27 9.15 5.59 6.32
C LEU A 27 8.41 6.94 6.33
N LEU A 28 8.83 7.86 5.46
CA LEU A 28 8.14 9.15 5.29
C LEU A 28 6.74 8.94 4.71
N LEU A 29 6.60 8.12 3.67
CA LEU A 29 5.32 7.77 3.06
C LEU A 29 4.35 7.19 4.11
N ALA A 30 4.81 6.23 4.92
CA ALA A 30 4.01 5.58 5.95
C ALA A 30 3.50 6.57 7.01
N PHE A 31 4.33 7.55 7.40
CA PHE A 31 3.93 8.59 8.36
C PHE A 31 2.78 9.46 7.82
N PHE A 32 2.88 9.92 6.57
CA PHE A 32 1.83 10.72 5.94
C PHE A 32 0.58 9.88 5.61
N GLU A 33 0.77 8.69 5.05
CA GLU A 33 -0.30 7.79 4.67
C GLU A 33 -1.16 7.38 5.87
N THR A 34 -0.53 7.03 7.00
CA THR A 34 -1.25 6.68 8.24
C THR A 34 -2.11 7.85 8.73
N SER A 35 -1.59 9.07 8.68
CA SER A 35 -2.34 10.26 9.09
C SER A 35 -3.57 10.50 8.21
N ILE A 36 -3.40 10.33 6.89
CA ILE A 36 -4.49 10.49 5.92
C ILE A 36 -5.51 9.35 6.05
N SER A 37 -5.06 8.11 6.24
CA SER A 37 -5.95 6.95 6.33
C SER A 37 -6.89 7.04 7.53
N VAL A 38 -6.40 7.51 8.69
CA VAL A 38 -7.22 7.75 9.88
C VAL A 38 -8.26 8.84 9.62
N LEU A 39 -7.90 9.90 8.90
CA LEU A 39 -8.85 10.95 8.53
C LEU A 39 -9.92 10.42 7.56
N VAL A 40 -9.53 9.62 6.57
CA VAL A 40 -10.45 8.99 5.61
C VAL A 40 -11.41 8.03 6.33
N ASP A 41 -10.90 7.19 7.24
CA ASP A 41 -11.72 6.33 8.10
C ASP A 41 -12.76 7.13 8.87
N HIS A 42 -12.34 8.26 9.46
CA HIS A 42 -13.24 9.12 10.21
C HIS A 42 -14.35 9.69 9.32
N ILE A 43 -14.01 10.20 8.14
CA ILE A 43 -14.97 10.75 7.18
C ILE A 43 -15.95 9.66 6.70
N VAL A 44 -15.44 8.51 6.26
CA VAL A 44 -16.26 7.44 5.66
C VAL A 44 -17.21 6.84 6.69
N VAL A 45 -16.71 6.50 7.88
CA VAL A 45 -17.51 5.77 8.88
C VAL A 45 -18.34 6.71 9.75
N ASN A 46 -17.76 7.83 10.22
CA ASN A 46 -18.43 8.69 11.21
C ASN A 46 -19.23 9.83 10.58
N ILE A 47 -18.82 10.35 9.41
CA ILE A 47 -19.51 11.48 8.77
C ILE A 47 -20.50 10.97 7.71
N LEU A 48 -20.05 10.07 6.83
CA LEU A 48 -20.85 9.54 5.75
C LEU A 48 -21.70 8.31 6.16
N HIS A 49 -21.49 7.78 7.37
CA HIS A 49 -22.18 6.60 7.89
C HIS A 49 -22.12 5.38 6.97
N VAL A 50 -21.01 5.21 6.23
CA VAL A 50 -20.82 4.07 5.34
C VAL A 50 -20.46 2.83 6.16
N ASN A 51 -21.13 1.72 5.88
CA ASN A 51 -20.79 0.43 6.48
C ASN A 51 -19.60 -0.21 5.75
N ASP A 52 -18.39 0.04 6.23
CA ASP A 52 -17.15 -0.59 5.74
C ASP A 52 -16.63 -1.66 6.72
N GLY A 53 -17.51 -2.57 7.18
CA GLY A 53 -17.16 -3.60 8.15
C GLY A 53 -16.05 -4.56 7.68
N GLY A 54 -15.95 -4.79 6.37
CA GLY A 54 -14.87 -5.59 5.76
C GLY A 54 -13.61 -4.78 5.43
N ARG A 55 -13.64 -3.45 5.63
CA ARG A 55 -12.52 -2.54 5.40
C ARG A 55 -12.06 -2.46 3.95
N SER A 56 -12.91 -2.88 3.02
CA SER A 56 -12.63 -2.88 1.58
C SER A 56 -12.42 -1.47 1.03
N LEU A 57 -13.08 -0.45 1.61
CA LEU A 57 -12.96 0.94 1.15
C LEU A 57 -11.75 1.64 1.78
N VAL A 58 -11.72 1.73 3.11
CA VAL A 58 -10.73 2.52 3.85
C VAL A 58 -9.36 1.85 3.87
N VAL A 59 -9.27 0.53 3.66
CA VAL A 59 -7.98 -0.18 3.58
C VAL A 59 -7.59 -0.51 2.17
N HIS A 60 -8.33 -1.41 1.53
CA HIS A 60 -7.90 -2.00 0.28
C HIS A 60 -7.98 -1.01 -0.87
N ALA A 61 -9.13 -0.36 -1.06
CA ALA A 61 -9.30 0.62 -2.12
C ALA A 61 -8.42 1.85 -1.85
N PHE A 62 -8.50 2.45 -0.67
CA PHE A 62 -7.70 3.62 -0.33
C PHE A 62 -6.19 3.36 -0.50
N GLY A 63 -5.64 2.29 0.08
CA GLY A 63 -4.22 1.96 -0.06
C GLY A 63 -3.81 1.70 -1.51
N ALA A 64 -4.61 0.95 -2.28
CA ALA A 64 -4.31 0.70 -3.68
C ALA A 64 -4.28 2.00 -4.52
N TYR A 65 -5.27 2.89 -4.33
CA TYR A 65 -5.33 4.16 -5.06
C TYR A 65 -4.29 5.17 -4.59
N PHE A 66 -4.00 5.22 -3.29
CA PHE A 66 -2.95 6.07 -2.74
C PHE A 66 -1.58 5.66 -3.30
N GLY A 67 -1.26 4.36 -3.27
CA GLY A 67 -0.03 3.82 -3.86
C GLY A 67 0.07 4.06 -5.37
N LEU A 68 -1.04 3.91 -6.10
CA LEU A 68 -1.07 4.22 -7.54
C LEU A 68 -0.81 5.70 -7.82
N ALA A 69 -1.45 6.61 -7.06
CA ALA A 69 -1.23 8.04 -7.17
C ALA A 69 0.24 8.40 -6.86
N ALA A 70 0.80 7.84 -5.78
CA ALA A 70 2.21 8.01 -5.44
C ALA A 70 3.15 7.48 -6.55
N ALA A 71 2.82 6.34 -7.17
CA ALA A 71 3.59 5.77 -8.28
C ALA A 71 3.57 6.65 -9.53
N LEU A 72 2.45 7.33 -9.79
CA LEU A 72 2.31 8.28 -10.90
C LEU A 72 3.12 9.57 -10.65
N VAL A 73 3.04 10.13 -9.44
CA VAL A 73 3.79 11.34 -9.07
C VAL A 73 5.30 11.08 -9.03
N GLY A 74 5.72 9.89 -8.56
CA GLY A 74 7.11 9.49 -8.48
C GLY A 74 7.77 9.13 -9.83
N LYS A 75 7.02 9.14 -10.95
CA LYS A 75 7.53 8.71 -12.26
C LYS A 75 8.51 9.74 -12.83
N LYS A 76 9.83 9.46 -12.77
CA LYS A 76 10.85 10.23 -13.50
C LYS A 76 10.78 9.94 -15.01
N LYS A 77 10.91 10.98 -15.84
CA LYS A 77 10.89 10.93 -17.32
C LYS A 77 12.00 10.06 -17.93
N ASN A 78 13.10 9.84 -17.21
CA ASN A 78 14.18 8.94 -17.61
C ASN A 78 14.03 7.63 -16.82
N VAL A 79 13.13 6.76 -17.27
CA VAL A 79 13.04 5.39 -16.76
C VAL A 79 14.32 4.69 -17.22
N MET A 80 15.33 4.70 -16.35
CA MET A 80 16.43 3.74 -16.45
C MET A 80 15.77 2.36 -16.53
N GLU A 81 16.24 1.54 -17.46
CA GLU A 81 15.88 0.12 -17.55
C GLU A 81 15.90 -0.46 -16.14
N MET A 82 14.71 -0.65 -15.56
CA MET A 82 14.60 -1.48 -14.37
C MET A 82 15.01 -2.87 -14.82
N ASP A 83 15.94 -3.49 -14.10
CA ASP A 83 16.21 -4.93 -14.23
C ASP A 83 14.86 -5.67 -14.37
N GLU A 84 14.82 -6.65 -15.27
CA GLU A 84 13.61 -7.42 -15.57
C GLU A 84 12.89 -7.76 -14.25
N GLN A 85 11.60 -7.41 -14.16
CA GLN A 85 10.72 -7.76 -13.04
C GLN A 85 10.39 -9.26 -13.08
N GLY A 86 11.42 -10.09 -13.21
CA GLY A 86 11.34 -11.53 -13.25
C GLY A 86 11.47 -12.09 -11.85
N SER A 87 10.80 -13.22 -11.62
CA SER A 87 11.00 -14.04 -10.45
C SER A 87 12.00 -15.16 -10.72
N ILE A 88 12.59 -15.68 -9.66
CA ILE A 88 13.34 -16.94 -9.66
C ILE A 88 12.64 -17.93 -8.72
N HIS A 89 12.90 -19.23 -8.88
CA HIS A 89 12.19 -20.28 -8.14
C HIS A 89 12.11 -20.05 -6.62
N HIS A 90 13.20 -19.58 -6.00
CA HIS A 90 13.20 -19.27 -4.57
C HIS A 90 12.34 -18.05 -4.20
N SER A 91 12.30 -16.99 -5.03
CA SER A 91 11.46 -15.83 -4.76
C SER A 91 9.97 -16.15 -4.90
N ASP A 92 9.61 -17.02 -5.85
CA ASP A 92 8.22 -17.49 -6.01
C ASP A 92 7.76 -18.35 -4.84
N LEU A 93 8.64 -19.24 -4.35
CA LEU A 93 8.35 -20.01 -3.13
C LEU A 93 8.12 -19.10 -1.93
N PHE A 94 8.95 -18.08 -1.72
CA PHE A 94 8.73 -17.11 -0.64
C PHE A 94 7.44 -16.30 -0.84
N SER A 95 7.11 -15.92 -2.07
CA SER A 95 5.84 -15.23 -2.36
C SER A 95 4.63 -16.13 -2.06
N MET A 96 4.69 -17.43 -2.40
CA MET A 96 3.60 -18.37 -2.11
C MET A 96 3.43 -18.61 -0.61
N ILE A 97 4.53 -18.69 0.16
CA ILE A 97 4.47 -18.77 1.62
C ILE A 97 3.71 -17.54 2.18
N GLY A 98 4.00 -16.34 1.69
CA GLY A 98 3.27 -15.13 2.05
C GLY A 98 1.78 -15.23 1.73
N THR A 99 1.42 -15.64 0.51
CA THR A 99 0.02 -15.83 0.10
C THR A 99 -0.73 -16.80 1.00
N SER A 100 -0.13 -17.94 1.37
CA SER A 100 -0.76 -18.92 2.26
C SER A 100 -0.98 -18.43 3.69
N ILE A 101 -0.24 -17.43 4.15
CA ILE A 101 -0.43 -16.82 5.48
C ILE A 101 -1.53 -15.76 5.45
N ILE A 102 -1.71 -15.07 4.31
CA ILE A 102 -2.64 -13.95 4.17
C ILE A 102 -4.09 -14.43 3.90
N GLN A 103 -4.27 -15.56 3.21
CA GLN A 103 -5.58 -16.12 2.90
C GLN A 103 -6.26 -16.76 4.12
#